data_AF-A0A2E4CED9-F1
#
_entry.id   AF-A0A2E4CED9-F1
#
_cell.length_a   1.000
_cell.length_b   1.000
_cell.length_c   1.000
_cell.angle_alpha   90.00
_cell.angle_beta   90.00
_cell.angle_gamma   90.00
#
_symmetry.space_group_name_H-M   'P 1'
#
loop_
_entity.id
_entity.type
_entity.pdbx_description
1 polymer ?
#
loop_
_entity_poly.entity_id
_entity_poly.type
_entity_poly.pdbx_seq_one_letter_code
_entity_poly.pdbx_strand_id
1 'polypeptide(L)'
;MTLRNRISLASVWHIIHPEVLCLILIIATAGGVLAERPLISENDWPWWRGHGQDGVAVGDQHPPTQWSPTENVRWRLPIVGRGHGSPTVFADQVFLATADSSKEEQSVVSVDRETGKLNWQTVVHKGGFANKSRNELNKKASLASSSVATDGEKLF
;
A
#
# COMPACT_ATOMS: atom_id res chain seq x y z
N MET A 1 -26.78 40.55 60.38
CA MET A 1 -27.89 39.65 60.01
C MET A 1 -27.69 39.29 58.54
N THR A 2 -26.70 38.43 58.19
CA THR A 2 -26.82 36.97 57.93
C THR A 2 -27.91 36.68 56.87
N LEU A 3 -27.71 36.00 55.74
CA LEU A 3 -26.91 34.81 55.42
C LEU A 3 -26.27 34.88 54.02
N ARG A 4 -25.07 34.29 53.87
CA ARG A 4 -24.49 33.87 52.59
C ARG A 4 -24.95 32.45 52.27
N ASN A 5 -25.64 32.23 51.16
CA ASN A 5 -25.91 30.89 50.63
C ASN A 5 -24.61 30.30 50.07
N ARG A 6 -24.04 29.32 50.77
CA ARG A 6 -23.00 28.43 50.23
C ARG A 6 -23.69 27.26 49.55
N ILE A 7 -23.69 27.23 48.22
CA ILE A 7 -23.98 26.00 47.48
C ILE A 7 -22.72 25.15 47.53
N SER A 8 -22.79 24.00 48.21
CA SER A 8 -21.70 23.02 48.29
C SER A 8 -21.61 22.25 46.96
N LEU A 9 -20.48 22.40 46.27
CA LEU A 9 -20.11 21.64 45.06
C LEU A 9 -19.98 20.11 45.29
N ALA A 10 -20.12 19.63 46.54
CA ALA A 10 -20.02 18.21 46.87
C ALA A 10 -21.26 17.38 46.47
N SER A 11 -22.38 18.01 46.12
CA SER A 11 -23.66 17.31 45.95
C SER A 11 -23.90 16.74 44.54
N VAL A 12 -23.00 17.01 43.58
CA VAL A 12 -23.16 16.56 42.18
C VAL A 12 -22.49 15.20 41.92
N TRP A 13 -21.62 14.74 42.82
CA TRP A 13 -20.85 13.50 42.67
C TRP A 13 -21.63 12.22 43.01
N HIS A 14 -22.86 12.31 43.50
CA HIS A 14 -23.67 11.14 43.90
C HIS A 14 -24.56 10.57 42.79
N ILE A 15 -24.49 11.09 41.55
CA ILE A 15 -25.43 10.71 40.46
C ILE A 15 -24.75 9.90 39.35
N ILE A 16 -23.48 9.52 39.49
CA ILE A 16 -22.86 8.56 38.56
C ILE A 16 -22.57 7.27 39.32
N HIS A 17 -23.52 6.34 39.25
CA HIS A 17 -23.33 4.99 39.75
C HIS A 17 -22.15 4.31 39.02
N PRO A 18 -21.34 3.49 39.71
CA PRO A 18 -20.22 2.76 39.11
C PRO A 18 -20.64 1.87 37.92
N GLU A 19 -21.90 1.44 37.90
CA GLU A 19 -22.59 0.75 36.78
C GLU A 19 -22.55 1.57 35.48
N VAL A 20 -22.80 2.89 35.55
CA VAL A 20 -22.82 3.80 34.40
C VAL A 20 -21.41 4.05 33.86
N LEU A 21 -20.41 4.08 34.75
CA LEU A 21 -19.00 4.20 34.37
C LEU A 21 -18.49 2.91 33.71
N CYS A 22 -18.90 1.73 34.22
CA CYS A 22 -18.64 0.44 33.57
C CYS A 22 -19.31 0.35 32.19
N LEU A 23 -20.54 0.84 32.04
CA LEU A 23 -21.25 0.83 30.75
C LEU A 23 -20.53 1.67 29.68
N ILE A 24 -20.00 2.84 30.06
CA ILE A 24 -19.23 3.72 29.15
C ILE A 24 -17.89 3.08 28.76
N LEU A 25 -17.21 2.42 29.70
CA LEU A 25 -15.97 1.67 29.42
C LEU A 25 -16.20 0.45 28.53
N ILE A 26 -17.32 -0.27 28.70
CA ILE A 26 -17.68 -1.41 27.84
C ILE A 26 -17.97 -0.93 26.41
N ILE A 27 -18.68 0.19 26.24
CA ILE A 27 -18.94 0.78 24.91
C ILE A 27 -17.62 1.27 24.25
N ALA A 28 -16.69 1.83 25.03
CA ALA A 28 -15.37 2.25 24.53
C ALA A 28 -14.47 1.07 24.12
N THR A 29 -14.64 -0.12 24.71
CA THR A 29 -13.92 -1.35 24.30
C THR A 29 -14.61 -2.14 23.19
N ALA A 30 -15.93 -2.00 23.02
CA ALA A 30 -16.70 -2.71 22.00
C ALA A 30 -16.71 -2.00 20.63
N GLY A 31 -16.33 -0.73 20.58
CA GLY A 31 -16.08 0.02 19.35
C GLY A 31 -14.72 -0.32 18.73
N GLY A 32 -14.47 -1.59 18.43
CA GLY A 32 -13.37 -1.93 17.54
C GLY A 32 -13.62 -1.23 16.21
N VAL A 33 -12.78 -0.26 15.84
CA VAL A 33 -12.80 0.33 14.50
C VAL A 33 -12.50 -0.81 13.55
N LEU A 34 -13.54 -1.36 12.91
CA LEU A 34 -13.37 -2.22 11.75
C LEU A 34 -12.72 -1.32 10.70
N ALA A 35 -11.42 -1.48 10.49
CA ALA A 35 -10.74 -0.82 9.40
C ALA A 35 -11.43 -1.28 8.10
N GLU A 36 -12.18 -0.40 7.46
CA GLU A 36 -12.77 -0.69 6.17
C GLU A 36 -11.65 -1.01 5.19
N ARG A 37 -11.83 -2.10 4.42
CA ARG A 37 -10.89 -2.47 3.37
C ARG A 37 -10.82 -1.32 2.36
N PRO A 38 -9.62 -0.80 2.05
CA PRO A 38 -9.46 0.20 1.01
C PRO A 38 -10.10 -0.29 -0.29
N LEU A 39 -11.10 0.44 -0.79
CA LEU A 39 -11.76 0.10 -2.04
C LEU A 39 -10.84 0.43 -3.21
N ILE A 40 -10.75 -0.50 -4.16
CA ILE A 40 -10.09 -0.25 -5.45
C ILE A 40 -10.95 0.71 -6.25
N SER A 41 -10.35 1.83 -6.63
CA SER A 41 -10.96 2.84 -7.48
C SER A 41 -10.76 2.49 -8.96
N GLU A 42 -11.66 2.98 -9.81
CA GLU A 42 -11.51 2.95 -11.28
C GLU A 42 -10.22 3.64 -11.77
N ASN A 43 -9.67 4.56 -10.97
CA ASN A 43 -8.41 5.24 -11.25
C ASN A 43 -7.16 4.45 -10.81
N ASP A 44 -7.34 3.32 -10.12
CA ASP A 44 -6.24 2.43 -9.75
C ASP A 44 -5.88 1.47 -10.90
N TRP A 45 -4.67 0.94 -10.83
CA TRP A 45 -4.16 -0.11 -11.72
C TRP A 45 -3.70 -1.32 -10.90
N PRO A 46 -4.62 -2.02 -10.21
CA PRO A 46 -4.31 -2.98 -9.15
C PRO A 46 -3.74 -4.32 -9.64
N TRP A 47 -3.77 -4.60 -10.95
CA TRP A 47 -3.27 -5.85 -11.55
C TRP A 47 -2.96 -5.67 -13.03
N TRP A 48 -2.47 -6.74 -13.68
CA TRP A 48 -2.19 -6.76 -15.11
C TRP A 48 -3.42 -6.32 -15.91
N ARG A 49 -3.21 -5.35 -16.83
CA ARG A 49 -4.26 -4.70 -17.65
C ARG A 49 -5.26 -3.82 -16.89
N GLY A 50 -4.97 -3.42 -15.65
CA GLY A 50 -5.69 -2.33 -14.97
C GLY A 50 -7.06 -2.74 -14.44
N HIS A 51 -7.78 -1.80 -13.83
CA HIS A 51 -9.05 -2.04 -13.14
C HIS A 51 -10.02 -2.93 -13.94
N GLY A 52 -10.25 -2.61 -15.22
CA GLY A 52 -11.14 -3.37 -16.12
C GLY A 52 -10.54 -4.65 -16.72
N GLN A 53 -9.26 -4.96 -16.48
CA GLN A 53 -8.50 -6.08 -17.07
C GLN A 53 -8.42 -6.07 -18.61
N ASP A 54 -8.75 -4.95 -19.24
CA ASP A 54 -8.76 -4.74 -20.69
C ASP A 54 -7.53 -3.97 -21.20
N GLY A 55 -6.81 -3.30 -20.30
CA GLY A 55 -5.64 -2.47 -20.61
C GLY A 55 -6.04 -1.04 -21.00
N VAL A 56 -7.25 -0.61 -20.64
CA VAL A 56 -7.78 0.71 -20.97
C VAL A 56 -7.81 1.57 -19.70
N ALA A 57 -7.26 2.78 -19.78
CA ALA A 57 -7.37 3.77 -18.71
C ALA A 57 -8.76 4.42 -18.72
N VAL A 58 -9.24 4.85 -17.56
CA VAL A 58 -10.59 5.42 -17.43
C VAL A 58 -10.68 6.87 -17.92
N GLY A 59 -11.80 7.19 -18.58
CA GLY A 59 -12.12 8.54 -19.04
C GLY A 59 -11.31 9.03 -20.26
N ASP A 60 -11.55 10.28 -20.66
CA ASP A 60 -10.83 10.97 -21.74
C ASP A 60 -9.53 11.57 -21.22
N GLN A 61 -8.53 10.71 -20.99
CA GLN A 61 -7.21 11.14 -20.52
C GLN A 61 -6.37 11.69 -21.67
N HIS A 62 -5.56 12.72 -21.39
CA HIS A 62 -4.62 13.31 -22.35
C HIS A 62 -3.17 13.13 -21.87
N PRO A 63 -2.63 11.89 -21.88
CA PRO A 63 -1.25 11.68 -21.50
C PRO A 63 -0.30 12.39 -22.48
N PRO A 64 0.86 12.88 -22.03
CA PRO A 64 1.81 13.55 -22.90
C PRO A 64 2.32 12.58 -23.98
N THR A 65 2.45 13.08 -25.21
CA THR A 65 2.88 12.32 -26.39
C THR A 65 4.35 12.53 -26.73
N GLN A 66 5.01 13.46 -26.05
CA GLN A 66 6.44 13.75 -26.19
C GLN A 66 7.14 13.47 -24.87
N TRP A 67 8.34 12.89 -24.94
CA TRP A 67 9.07 12.43 -23.76
C TRP A 67 10.57 12.60 -23.98
N SER A 68 11.29 12.90 -22.91
CA SER A 68 12.75 12.87 -22.90
C SER A 68 13.28 12.35 -21.56
N PRO A 69 14.60 12.26 -21.37
CA PRO A 69 15.17 11.97 -20.06
C PRO A 69 14.68 12.88 -18.92
N THR A 70 14.22 14.10 -19.24
CA THR A 70 13.81 15.12 -18.26
C THR A 70 12.43 15.74 -18.54
N GLU A 71 11.93 15.63 -19.78
CA GLU A 71 10.64 16.20 -20.18
C GLU A 71 9.50 15.22 -19.91
N ASN A 72 8.39 15.72 -19.36
CA ASN A 72 7.21 14.96 -18.96
C ASN A 72 7.49 13.84 -17.93
N VAL A 73 8.67 13.85 -17.30
CA VAL A 73 9.07 12.91 -16.23
C VAL A 73 8.81 13.55 -14.87
N ARG A 74 7.95 12.94 -14.05
CA ARG A 74 7.71 13.38 -12.66
C ARG A 74 8.87 13.02 -11.73
N TRP A 75 9.37 11.80 -11.83
CA TRP A 75 10.47 11.30 -11.01
C TRP A 75 11.14 10.10 -11.69
N ARG A 76 12.33 9.75 -11.19
CA ARG A 76 13.09 8.54 -11.54
C ARG A 76 13.70 7.96 -10.28
N LEU A 77 13.61 6.64 -10.14
CA LEU A 77 14.16 5.92 -9.00
C LEU A 77 15.01 4.75 -9.50
N PRO A 78 16.32 4.68 -9.19
CA PRO A 78 17.09 3.47 -9.44
C PRO A 78 16.57 2.32 -8.56
N ILE A 79 16.18 1.22 -9.19
CA ILE A 79 15.78 -0.02 -8.51
C ILE A 79 16.86 -1.07 -8.70
N VAL A 80 17.25 -1.74 -7.62
CA VAL A 80 18.22 -2.84 -7.67
C VAL A 80 17.58 -4.05 -8.35
N GLY A 81 18.33 -4.69 -9.24
CA GLY A 81 17.88 -5.88 -9.97
C GLY A 81 17.20 -5.55 -11.30
N ARG A 82 16.45 -6.52 -11.82
CA ARG A 82 15.70 -6.41 -13.08
C ARG A 82 14.26 -6.87 -12.86
N GLY A 83 13.33 -6.28 -13.60
CA GLY A 83 11.92 -6.66 -13.63
C GLY A 83 11.34 -6.46 -15.03
N HIS A 84 10.41 -7.33 -15.44
CA HIS A 84 9.67 -7.20 -16.71
C HIS A 84 8.15 -7.11 -16.52
N GLY A 85 7.66 -7.27 -15.29
CA GLY A 85 6.26 -7.03 -14.97
C GLY A 85 5.87 -5.57 -15.16
N SER A 86 4.58 -5.30 -15.33
CA SER A 86 4.06 -3.93 -15.31
C SER A 86 4.01 -3.40 -13.87
N PRO A 87 4.09 -2.07 -13.69
CA PRO A 87 3.77 -1.46 -12.41
C PRO A 87 2.31 -1.76 -12.02
N THR A 88 2.10 -1.98 -10.73
CA THR A 88 0.78 -1.91 -10.09
C THR A 88 0.65 -0.56 -9.43
N VAL A 89 -0.46 0.13 -9.64
CA VAL A 89 -0.74 1.42 -9.00
C VAL A 89 -1.97 1.26 -8.14
N PHE A 90 -1.86 1.58 -6.86
CA PHE A 90 -3.00 1.55 -5.94
C PHE A 90 -2.87 2.69 -4.95
N ALA A 91 -3.88 3.56 -4.92
CA ALA A 91 -3.86 4.80 -4.15
C ALA A 91 -2.58 5.64 -4.41
N ASP A 92 -1.80 5.87 -3.36
CA ASP A 92 -0.56 6.65 -3.35
C ASP A 92 0.70 5.82 -3.59
N GLN A 93 0.57 4.54 -3.95
CA GLN A 93 1.70 3.62 -4.10
C GLN A 93 1.81 3.02 -5.49
N VAL A 94 3.06 2.80 -5.88
CA VAL A 94 3.45 2.01 -7.06
C VAL A 94 4.20 0.77 -6.58
N PHE A 95 3.76 -0.42 -6.99
CA PHE A 95 4.42 -1.68 -6.68
C PHE A 95 5.09 -2.28 -7.92
N LEU A 96 6.28 -2.84 -7.71
CA LEU A 96 7.06 -3.52 -8.74
C LEU A 96 7.71 -4.79 -8.18
N ALA A 97 7.75 -5.84 -9.01
CA ALA A 97 8.60 -6.99 -8.76
C ALA A 97 10.00 -6.76 -9.37
N THR A 98 11.04 -7.11 -8.63
CA THR A 98 12.43 -7.04 -9.08
C THR A 98 13.20 -8.29 -8.64
N ALA A 99 14.21 -8.68 -9.39
CA ALA A 99 15.13 -9.73 -8.98
C ALA A 99 16.60 -9.32 -9.12
N ASP A 100 17.36 -9.53 -8.05
CA ASP A 100 18.81 -9.36 -7.98
C ASP A 100 19.47 -10.72 -8.14
N SER A 101 19.94 -11.03 -9.35
CA SER A 101 20.61 -12.30 -9.62
C SER A 101 21.95 -12.46 -8.90
N SER A 102 22.60 -11.38 -8.45
CA SER A 102 23.85 -11.48 -7.70
C SER A 102 23.65 -12.02 -6.28
N LYS A 103 22.46 -11.77 -5.72
CA LYS A 103 22.05 -12.24 -4.39
C LYS A 103 21.08 -13.42 -4.45
N GLU A 104 20.63 -13.79 -5.65
CA GLU A 104 19.54 -14.72 -5.89
C GLU A 104 18.26 -14.34 -5.11
N GLU A 105 17.89 -13.06 -5.11
CA GLU A 105 16.72 -12.56 -4.38
C GLU A 105 15.65 -12.02 -5.35
N GLN A 106 14.39 -12.43 -5.16
CA GLN A 106 13.24 -11.74 -5.75
C GLN A 106 12.59 -10.88 -4.68
N SER A 107 12.27 -9.64 -5.00
CA SER A 107 11.66 -8.68 -4.09
C SER A 107 10.43 -8.02 -4.72
N VAL A 108 9.53 -7.56 -3.86
CA VAL A 108 8.52 -6.55 -4.20
C VAL A 108 8.95 -5.23 -3.56
N VAL A 109 8.87 -4.14 -4.31
CA VAL A 109 9.12 -2.78 -3.83
C VAL A 109 7.83 -1.97 -3.85
N SER A 110 7.67 -1.07 -2.87
CA SER A 110 6.68 0.00 -2.88
C SER A 110 7.38 1.34 -3.02
N VAL A 111 6.84 2.17 -3.90
CA VAL A 111 7.32 3.51 -4.21
C VAL A 111 6.17 4.49 -4.03
N ASP A 112 6.44 5.62 -3.40
CA ASP A 112 5.52 6.74 -3.31
C ASP A 112 5.22 7.27 -4.72
N ARG A 113 3.95 7.29 -5.11
CA ARG A 113 3.49 7.65 -6.45
C ARG A 113 3.79 9.11 -6.79
N GLU A 114 3.73 10.00 -5.81
CA GLU A 114 3.87 11.44 -6.04
C GLU A 114 5.35 11.84 -6.08
N THR A 115 6.16 11.33 -5.16
CA THR A 115 7.55 11.76 -4.99
C THR A 115 8.56 10.81 -5.64
N GLY A 116 8.17 9.58 -6.00
CA GLY A 116 9.06 8.55 -6.50
C GLY A 116 10.03 8.00 -5.43
N LYS A 117 9.72 8.21 -4.14
CA LYS A 117 10.57 7.76 -3.04
C LYS A 117 10.29 6.29 -2.76
N LEU A 118 11.34 5.49 -2.57
CA LEU A 118 11.19 4.12 -2.08
C LEU A 118 10.59 4.12 -0.67
N ASN A 119 9.43 3.49 -0.50
CA ASN A 119 8.78 3.32 0.80
C ASN A 119 9.38 2.12 1.52
N TRP A 120 9.35 0.96 0.87
CA TRP A 120 9.88 -0.29 1.40
C TRP A 120 10.24 -1.27 0.28
N GLN A 121 11.04 -2.27 0.64
CA GLN A 121 11.39 -3.41 -0.20
C GLN A 121 11.34 -4.68 0.64
N THR A 122 10.66 -5.70 0.13
CA THR A 122 10.51 -6.99 0.81
C THR A 122 11.00 -8.11 -0.09
N VAL A 123 11.96 -8.91 0.39
CA VAL A 123 12.40 -10.12 -0.30
C VAL A 123 11.34 -11.20 -0.14
N VAL A 124 10.77 -11.65 -1.26
CA VAL A 124 9.70 -12.66 -1.30
C VAL A 124 10.24 -14.06 -1.64
N HIS A 125 11.43 -14.15 -2.24
CA HIS A 125 12.07 -15.42 -2.54
C HIS A 125 13.59 -15.30 -2.54
N LYS A 126 14.28 -16.36 -2.10
CA LYS A 126 15.74 -16.45 -2.11
C LYS A 126 16.22 -17.80 -2.64
N GLY A 127 17.31 -17.76 -3.42
CA GLY A 127 18.01 -18.93 -3.96
C GLY A 127 17.29 -19.58 -5.13
N GLY A 128 17.90 -20.65 -5.66
CA GLY A 128 17.27 -21.46 -6.70
C GLY A 128 17.17 -20.76 -8.07
N PHE A 129 17.95 -19.70 -8.30
CA PHE A 129 18.01 -19.10 -9.62
C PHE A 129 18.80 -20.02 -10.56
N ALA A 130 19.79 -20.76 -10.04
CA ALA A 130 20.46 -21.80 -10.82
C ALA A 130 19.48 -22.90 -11.29
N ASN A 131 19.46 -23.17 -12.59
CA ASN A 131 18.67 -24.24 -13.18
C ASN A 131 19.17 -25.62 -12.71
N LYS A 132 18.30 -26.42 -12.08
CA LYS A 132 18.58 -27.82 -11.70
C LYS A 132 18.80 -28.76 -12.90
N SER A 133 18.46 -28.35 -14.12
CA SER A 133 18.44 -29.15 -15.35
C SER A 133 19.68 -29.02 -16.25
N ARG A 134 20.82 -28.51 -15.77
CA ARG A 134 22.06 -28.28 -16.57
C ARG A 134 21.97 -27.26 -17.72
N ASN A 135 20.80 -26.71 -18.05
CA ASN A 135 20.69 -25.67 -19.08
C ASN A 135 20.91 -24.29 -18.46
N GLU A 136 21.73 -23.44 -19.07
CA GLU A 136 21.88 -22.03 -18.64
C GLU A 136 20.51 -21.35 -18.56
N LEU A 137 20.28 -20.55 -17.53
CA LEU A 137 19.12 -19.66 -17.49
C LEU A 137 19.09 -18.77 -18.73
N ASN A 138 17.88 -18.49 -19.23
CA ASN A 138 17.72 -17.51 -20.30
C ASN A 138 18.24 -16.14 -19.83
N LYS A 139 19.34 -15.67 -20.43
CA LYS A 139 20.00 -14.38 -20.09
C LYS A 139 19.09 -13.16 -20.28
N LYS A 140 18.04 -13.30 -21.08
CA LYS A 140 17.01 -12.27 -21.26
C LYS A 140 15.96 -12.27 -20.16
N ALA A 141 15.75 -13.36 -19.43
CA ALA A 141 14.77 -13.40 -18.34
C ALA A 141 15.22 -12.48 -17.19
N SER A 142 14.26 -11.74 -16.61
CA SER A 142 14.53 -10.91 -15.44
C SER A 142 14.43 -11.70 -14.13
N LEU A 143 13.83 -12.89 -14.15
CA LEU A 143 13.41 -13.62 -12.93
C LEU A 143 12.43 -12.80 -12.07
N ALA A 144 11.81 -11.77 -12.62
CA ALA A 144 10.71 -10.99 -12.03
C ALA A 144 9.80 -10.49 -13.17
N SER A 145 9.27 -11.45 -13.94
CA SER A 145 8.44 -11.16 -15.11
C SER A 145 6.96 -10.98 -14.77
N SER A 146 6.53 -11.47 -13.60
CA SER A 146 5.15 -11.31 -13.13
C SER A 146 4.89 -9.88 -12.72
N SER A 147 3.66 -9.41 -12.95
CA SER A 147 3.16 -8.17 -12.39
C SER A 147 2.54 -8.48 -11.04
N VAL A 148 2.83 -7.64 -10.05
CA VAL A 148 2.17 -7.74 -8.73
C VAL A 148 0.66 -7.51 -8.93
N ALA A 149 -0.17 -8.05 -8.06
CA ALA A 149 -1.58 -7.70 -7.98
C ALA A 149 -1.96 -7.32 -6.55
N THR A 150 -3.06 -6.57 -6.37
CA THR A 150 -3.58 -6.24 -5.05
C THR A 150 -5.11 -6.29 -4.99
N ASP A 151 -5.64 -6.66 -3.82
CA ASP A 151 -7.06 -6.56 -3.47
C ASP A 151 -7.36 -5.32 -2.59
N GLY A 152 -6.38 -4.42 -2.44
CA GLY A 152 -6.44 -3.25 -1.57
C GLY A 152 -5.97 -3.49 -0.13
N GLU A 153 -5.78 -4.75 0.28
CA GLU A 153 -5.24 -5.12 1.59
C GLU A 153 -3.91 -5.88 1.46
N LYS A 154 -3.79 -6.74 0.45
CA LYS A 154 -2.66 -7.66 0.25
C LYS A 154 -2.09 -7.51 -1.14
N LEU A 155 -0.84 -7.95 -1.27
CA LEU A 155 -0.15 -8.07 -2.55
C LEU A 155 0.00 -9.55 -2.91
N PHE A 156 -0.13 -9.83 -4.21
CA PHE A 156 -0.08 -11.17 -4.81
C PHE A 156 0.94 -11.21 -5.96
#